data_AF-A0A1Y3BID8-F1
#
_entry.id   AF-A0A1Y3BID8-F1
#
_cell.length_a   1.000
_cell.length_b   1.000
_cell.length_c   1.000
_cell.angle_alpha   90.00
_cell.angle_beta   90.00
_cell.angle_gamma   90.00
#
_symmetry.space_group_name_H-M   'P 1'
#
loop_
_entity.id
_entity.type
_entity.pdbx_description
1 polymer ?
#
loop_
_entity_poly.entity_id
_entity_poly.type
_entity_poly.pdbx_seq_one_letter_code
_entity_poly.pdbx_strand_id
1 'polypeptide(L)'
;MPPKQNGQPTKVRFHVWVLGLDSIDEGSMTYVADIFMSQSWKDNRLVIPDDIEFNVNASNDPRGPYRLLPLTFIDKIWRPDSFFKK
;
A
#
# COMPACT_ATOMS: atom_id res chain seq x y z
N MET A 1 -4.30 -8.79 -13.48
CA MET A 1 -4.95 -9.77 -12.57
C MET A 1 -4.30 -9.73 -11.18
N PRO A 2 -5.07 -9.97 -10.10
CA PRO A 2 -4.54 -9.98 -8.74
C PRO A 2 -3.44 -11.02 -8.54
N PRO A 3 -2.40 -10.72 -7.75
CA PRO A 3 -1.32 -11.66 -7.45
C PRO A 3 -1.80 -12.71 -6.45
N LYS A 4 -2.51 -13.71 -6.96
CA LYS A 4 -2.91 -14.88 -6.18
C LYS A 4 -1.70 -15.79 -5.98
N GLN A 5 -1.58 -16.37 -4.79
CA GLN A 5 -0.56 -17.38 -4.49
C GLN A 5 -1.26 -18.71 -4.20
N ASN A 6 -0.96 -19.76 -4.97
CA ASN A 6 -1.52 -21.11 -4.78
C ASN A 6 -3.07 -21.12 -4.72
N GLY A 7 -3.72 -20.33 -5.59
CA GLY A 7 -5.17 -20.19 -5.62
C GLY A 7 -5.78 -19.36 -4.47
N GLN A 8 -4.98 -18.95 -3.49
CA GLN A 8 -5.43 -18.12 -2.37
C GLN A 8 -5.62 -16.66 -2.77
N PRO A 9 -6.58 -15.96 -2.14
CA PRO A 9 -6.81 -14.54 -2.40
C PRO A 9 -5.60 -13.69 -2.00
N THR A 10 -5.38 -12.59 -2.73
CA THR A 10 -4.39 -11.58 -2.37
C THR A 10 -4.79 -10.92 -1.07
N LYS A 11 -3.95 -11.02 -0.05
CA LYS A 11 -4.15 -10.33 1.23
C LYS A 11 -3.60 -8.91 1.13
N VAL A 12 -4.49 -7.92 1.23
CA VAL A 12 -4.14 -6.50 1.23
C VAL A 12 -4.23 -5.99 2.67
N ARG A 13 -3.15 -5.39 3.17
CA ARG A 13 -3.11 -4.72 4.47
C ARG A 13 -3.22 -3.23 4.28
N PHE A 14 -4.15 -2.64 5.01
CA PHE A 14 -4.35 -1.20 5.09
C PHE A 14 -3.75 -0.68 6.38
N HIS A 15 -3.04 0.44 6.28
CA HIS A 15 -2.53 1.16 7.42
C HIS A 15 -2.90 2.63 7.25
N VAL A 16 -3.73 3.11 8.17
CA VAL A 16 -4.37 4.42 8.13
C VAL A 16 -3.88 5.24 9.31
N TRP A 17 -3.33 6.41 9.02
CA TRP A 17 -2.92 7.41 10.00
C TRP A 17 -3.86 8.59 9.91
N VAL A 18 -4.54 8.88 11.02
CA VAL A 18 -5.44 10.03 11.13
C VAL A 18 -4.63 11.23 11.57
N LEU A 19 -4.64 12.28 10.75
CA LEU A 19 -3.94 13.54 11.02
C LEU A 19 -4.83 14.48 11.82
N GLY A 20 -6.11 14.53 11.47
CA GLY A 20 -7.09 15.42 12.07
C GLY A 20 -8.51 15.01 11.78
N LEU A 21 -9.42 15.45 12.65
CA LEU A 21 -10.85 15.40 12.47
C LEU A 21 -11.34 16.85 12.59
N ASP A 22 -11.80 17.43 11.49
CA ASP A 22 -12.01 18.87 11.39
C ASP A 22 -13.44 19.28 11.78
N SER A 23 -14.44 18.71 11.11
CA SER A 23 -15.84 19.11 11.29
C SER A 23 -16.75 17.91 11.39
N ILE A 24 -17.68 17.98 12.34
CA ILE A 24 -18.80 17.04 12.50
C ILE A 24 -20.08 17.83 12.22
N ASP A 25 -20.84 17.42 11.21
CA ASP A 25 -22.18 17.96 10.95
C ASP A 25 -23.23 16.95 11.42
N GLU A 26 -23.87 17.29 12.54
CA GLU A 26 -24.91 16.46 13.16
C GLU A 26 -26.20 16.40 12.32
N GLY A 27 -26.49 17.44 11.54
CA GLY A 27 -27.70 17.51 10.72
C GLY A 27 -27.66 16.53 9.54
N SER A 28 -26.47 16.32 8.96
CA SER A 28 -26.24 15.34 7.90
C SER A 28 -25.59 14.04 8.38
N MET A 29 -25.19 13.96 9.65
CA MET A 29 -24.40 12.87 10.23
C MET A 29 -23.10 12.61 9.47
N THR A 30 -22.39 13.68 9.07
CA THR A 30 -21.13 13.58 8.33
C THR A 30 -19.95 14.12 9.13
N TYR A 31 -18.75 13.63 8.79
CA TYR A 31 -17.51 14.14 9.33
C TYR A 31 -16.45 14.30 8.23
N VAL A 32 -15.51 15.20 8.45
CA VAL A 32 -14.35 15.41 7.59
C VAL A 32 -13.09 15.00 8.35
N ALA A 33 -12.25 14.19 7.70
CA ALA A 33 -11.02 13.65 8.26
C ALA A 33 -9.87 13.74 7.27
N ASP A 34 -8.72 14.19 7.75
CA ASP A 34 -7.46 14.14 7.01
C ASP A 34 -6.71 12.86 7.39
N ILE A 35 -6.41 12.03 6.38
CA ILE A 35 -5.75 10.74 6.59
C ILE A 35 -4.58 10.52 5.63
N PHE A 36 -3.53 9.87 6.13
CA PHE A 36 -2.60 9.15 5.28
C PHE A 36 -2.98 7.67 5.24
N MET A 37 -3.17 7.15 4.04
CA MET A 37 -3.52 5.75 3.82
C MET A 37 -2.41 5.06 3.03
N SER A 38 -1.92 3.95 3.57
CA SER A 38 -0.94 3.11 2.91
C SER A 38 -1.47 1.68 2.74
N GLN A 39 -1.04 1.04 1.66
CA GLN A 39 -1.47 -0.31 1.30
C GLN A 39 -0.24 -1.19 1.10
N SER A 40 -0.28 -2.40 1.62
CA SER A 40 0.76 -3.40 1.37
C SER A 40 0.16 -4.74 0.97
N TRP A 41 0.73 -5.36 -0.06
CA TRP A 41 0.37 -6.69 -0.54
C TRP A 41 1.64 -7.44 -0.98
N LYS A 42 1.54 -8.76 -1.11
CA LYS A 42 2.61 -9.61 -1.63
C LYS A 42 2.33 -9.92 -3.10
N ASP A 43 3.28 -9.61 -3.98
CA ASP A 43 3.23 -9.99 -5.40
C ASP A 43 4.44 -10.84 -5.76
N ASN A 44 4.23 -12.12 -6.04
CA ASN A 44 5.31 -13.06 -6.35
C ASN A 44 5.87 -12.88 -7.77
N ARG A 45 5.24 -12.06 -8.62
CA ARG A 45 5.73 -11.76 -9.97
C ARG A 45 6.77 -10.64 -9.96
N LEU A 46 6.76 -9.83 -8.90
CA LEU A 46 7.71 -8.74 -8.69
C LEU A 46 8.93 -9.28 -7.93
N VAL A 47 9.78 -10.01 -8.65
CA VAL A 47 11.07 -10.47 -8.14
C VAL A 47 12.12 -9.43 -8.56
N ILE A 48 12.92 -8.97 -7.61
CA ILE A 48 14.06 -8.11 -7.89
C ILE A 48 15.23 -9.04 -8.26
N PRO A 49 15.79 -8.92 -9.48
CA PRO A 49 17.01 -9.64 -9.88
C PRO A 49 18.18 -9.42 -8.91
N ASP A 50 19.03 -10.45 -8.76
CA ASP A 50 20.17 -10.43 -7.83
C ASP A 50 21.25 -9.41 -8.18
N ASP A 51 21.27 -8.91 -9.43
CA ASP A 51 22.21 -7.92 -9.94
C ASP A 51 21.77 -6.46 -9.68
N ILE A 52 20.62 -6.25 -9.05
CA ILE A 52 20.11 -4.92 -8.74
C ILE A 52 20.60 -4.45 -7.37
N GLU A 53 21.17 -3.23 -7.34
CA GLU A 53 21.46 -2.54 -6.08
C GLU A 53 20.18 -2.17 -5.33
N PHE A 54 20.09 -2.60 -4.07
CA PHE A 54 19.08 -2.13 -3.15
C PHE A 54 19.44 -0.72 -2.67
N ASN A 55 18.53 0.22 -2.86
CA ASN A 55 18.76 1.61 -2.45
C ASN A 55 18.76 1.76 -0.92
N VAL A 56 18.17 0.78 -0.21
CA VAL A 56 18.11 0.78 1.25
C VAL A 56 18.59 -0.57 1.79
N ASN A 57 19.82 -0.57 2.27
CA ASN A 57 20.47 -1.70 2.94
C ASN A 57 20.15 -1.64 4.43
N ALA A 58 18.89 -1.86 4.80
CA ALA A 58 18.51 -1.80 6.20
C ALA A 58 18.79 -3.15 6.88
N SER A 59 20.04 -3.36 7.31
CA SER A 59 20.45 -4.51 8.13
C SER A 59 19.61 -4.68 9.41
N ASN A 60 18.94 -3.61 9.84
CA ASN A 60 18.18 -3.54 11.08
C ASN A 60 16.65 -3.51 10.85
N ASP A 61 16.19 -3.56 9.60
CA ASP A 61 14.77 -3.60 9.27
C ASP A 61 14.30 -5.05 9.14
N PRO A 62 13.29 -5.50 9.91
CA PRO A 62 12.77 -6.87 9.83
C PRO A 62 12.17 -7.22 8.45
N ARG A 63 11.98 -6.23 7.57
CA ARG A 63 11.53 -6.42 6.19
C ARG A 63 12.65 -6.83 5.23
N GLY A 64 13.91 -6.68 5.63
CA GLY A 64 15.08 -6.90 4.77
C GLY A 64 15.37 -5.71 3.84
N PRO A 65 16.37 -5.84 2.95
CA PRO A 65 16.72 -4.79 2.01
C PRO A 65 15.57 -4.50 1.04
N TYR A 66 15.38 -3.22 0.70
CA TYR A 66 14.31 -2.80 -0.20
C TYR A 66 14.76 -1.70 -1.15
N ARG A 67 13.99 -1.56 -2.23
CA ARG A 67 14.22 -0.56 -3.29
C ARG A 67 13.00 0.33 -3.40
N LEU A 68 13.23 1.64 -3.38
CA LEU A 68 12.21 2.61 -3.76
C LEU A 68 12.09 2.61 -5.29
N LEU A 69 10.87 2.39 -5.77
CA LEU A 69 10.56 2.39 -7.19
C LEU A 69 10.12 3.78 -7.65
N PRO A 70 10.47 4.21 -8.87
CA PRO A 70 9.93 5.42 -9.45
C PRO A 70 8.41 5.35 -9.58
N LEU A 71 7.74 6.50 -9.48
CA LEU A 71 6.27 6.59 -9.58
C LEU A 71 5.72 6.06 -10.91
N THR A 72 6.51 6.08 -11.99
CA THR A 72 6.12 5.56 -13.31
C THR A 72 5.82 4.06 -13.32
N PHE A 73 6.20 3.32 -12.27
CA PHE A 73 5.85 1.92 -12.11
C PHE A 73 4.42 1.71 -11.59
N ILE A 74 3.79 2.72 -11.01
CA ILE A 74 2.48 2.58 -10.36
C ILE A 74 1.39 2.11 -11.35
N ASP A 75 1.51 2.52 -12.62
CA ASP A 75 0.58 2.16 -13.68
C ASP A 75 0.92 0.81 -14.34
N LYS A 76 2.12 0.27 -14.06
CA LYS A 76 2.62 -0.98 -14.63
C LYS A 76 2.46 -2.17 -13.69
N ILE A 77 2.20 -1.92 -12.41
CA ILE A 77 1.97 -2.96 -11.41
C ILE A 77 0.48 -3.10 -11.12
N TRP A 78 0.08 -4.31 -10.74
CA TRP A 78 -1.27 -4.48 -10.22
C TRP A 78 -1.41 -3.76 -8.87
N ARG A 79 -2.50 -3.02 -8.71
CA ARG A 79 -2.92 -2.40 -7.43
C ARG A 79 -4.35 -2.81 -7.11
N PRO A 80 -4.72 -2.93 -5.82
CA PRO A 80 -6.10 -3.18 -5.43
C PRO A 80 -6.97 -1.94 -5.69
N ASP A 81 -8.21 -2.18 -6.07
CA ASP A 81 -9.27 -1.21 -6.36
C ASP A 81 -9.98 -0.75 -5.08
N SER A 82 -9.21 -0.15 -4.17
CA SER A 82 -9.75 0.31 -2.88
C SER A 82 -10.58 1.58 -3.06
N PHE A 83 -11.80 1.59 -2.51
CA PHE A 83 -12.66 2.76 -2.49
C PHE A 83 -13.33 2.89 -1.11
N PHE A 84 -13.62 4.14 -0.72
CA PHE A 84 -14.45 4.40 0.44
C PHE A 84 -15.91 4.21 0.05
N LYS A 85 -16.60 3.33 0.77
CA LYS A 85 -18.03 3.15 0.57
C LYS A 85 -18.76 4.41 1.06
N LYS A 86 -19.69 4.90 0.24
CA LYS A 86 -20.62 5.97 0.58
C LYS A 86 -21.70 5.46 1.54
#